data_AF-A0A1C2HJ25-F1
#
_entry.id   AF-A0A1C2HJ25-F1
#
_cell.length_a   1.000
_cell.length_b   1.000
_cell.length_c   1.000
_cell.angle_alpha   90.00
_cell.angle_beta   90.00
_cell.angle_gamma   90.00
#
_symmetry.space_group_name_H-M   'P 1'
#
loop_
_entity.id
_entity.type
_entity.pdbx_description
1 polymer ?
#
loop_
_entity_poly.entity_id
_entity_poly.type
_entity_poly.pdbx_seq_one_letter_code
_entity_poly.pdbx_strand_id
1 'polypeptide(L)'
;MVASLPGFERPRIIHFESALEYAFLCLMLVRPDVHHIREQPPAISYVGTDGRPARHVFDFLVTKTDGERVAVAIKPMQRVLKLNFASELEAVAAAVSKSFADRVLLVTDQHIDRAAAAEAARTLAWSRPSLMEVAA
;
A
#
# COMPACT_ATOMS: atom_id res chain seq x y z
N MET A 1 -9.12 5.10 6.69
CA MET A 1 -10.25 4.16 6.46
C MET A 1 -10.28 3.10 7.55
N VAL A 2 -11.42 2.81 8.18
CA VAL A 2 -11.51 1.69 9.16
C VAL A 2 -11.55 0.36 8.41
N ALA A 3 -10.67 -0.57 8.79
CA ALA A 3 -10.58 -1.91 8.21
C ALA A 3 -10.28 -2.96 9.29
N SER A 4 -10.74 -4.19 9.06
CA SER A 4 -10.40 -5.38 9.84
C SER A 4 -9.80 -6.41 8.89
N LEU A 5 -8.58 -6.83 9.15
CA LEU A 5 -7.89 -7.89 8.41
C LEU A 5 -7.55 -9.04 9.37
N PRO A 6 -7.34 -10.27 8.90
CA PRO A 6 -7.03 -11.42 9.76
C PRO A 6 -5.85 -11.18 10.71
N GLY A 7 -4.82 -10.44 10.25
CA GLY A 7 -3.64 -10.11 11.04
C GLY A 7 -3.81 -8.94 12.00
N PHE A 8 -4.98 -8.29 12.05
CA PHE A 8 -5.25 -7.23 13.02
C PHE A 8 -5.91 -7.80 14.28
N GLU A 9 -5.41 -7.43 15.46
CA GLU A 9 -6.04 -7.79 16.74
C GLU A 9 -7.45 -7.18 16.89
N ARG A 10 -7.66 -6.01 16.30
CA ARG A 10 -8.94 -5.28 16.28
C ARG A 10 -9.01 -4.39 15.04
N PRO A 11 -10.20 -3.97 14.60
CA PRO A 11 -10.33 -3.00 13.53
C PRO A 11 -9.49 -1.75 13.80
N ARG A 12 -8.79 -1.26 12.79
CA ARG A 12 -7.96 -0.04 12.87
C ARG A 12 -8.24 0.90 11.73
N ILE A 13 -7.82 2.15 11.91
CA ILE A 13 -7.74 3.12 10.82
C ILE A 13 -6.45 2.83 10.05
N ILE A 14 -6.55 2.70 8.73
CA ILE A 14 -5.44 2.71 7.78
C ILE A 14 -5.45 4.08 7.10
N HIS A 15 -4.33 4.80 7.16
CA HIS A 15 -4.17 6.09 6.50
C HIS A 15 -3.74 5.94 5.04
N PHE A 16 -4.09 6.94 4.22
CA PHE A 16 -3.68 7.09 2.82
C PHE A 16 -3.62 8.59 2.51
N GLU A 17 -2.74 8.98 1.60
CA GLU A 17 -2.46 10.40 1.29
C GLU A 17 -2.91 10.80 -0.12
N SER A 18 -3.40 9.86 -0.92
CA SER A 18 -3.89 10.14 -2.26
C SER A 18 -5.08 9.27 -2.67
N ALA A 19 -5.83 9.74 -3.67
CA ALA A 19 -6.91 8.96 -4.27
C ALA A 19 -6.42 7.66 -4.92
N LEU A 20 -5.17 7.65 -5.41
CA LEU A 20 -4.57 6.46 -6.01
C LEU A 20 -4.22 5.41 -4.95
N GLU A 21 -3.67 5.84 -3.81
CA GLU A 21 -3.47 4.97 -2.64
C GLU A 21 -4.80 4.45 -2.09
N TYR A 22 -5.84 5.29 -2.02
CA TYR A 22 -7.17 4.85 -1.62
C TYR A 22 -7.71 3.75 -2.53
N ALA A 23 -7.62 3.94 -3.85
CA ALA A 23 -8.08 2.95 -4.82
C ALA A 23 -7.33 1.62 -4.67
N PHE A 24 -6.01 1.66 -4.51
CA PHE A 24 -5.19 0.48 -4.22
C PHE A 24 -5.63 -0.20 -2.93
N LEU A 25 -5.79 0.57 -1.85
CA LEU A 25 -6.18 0.06 -0.54
C LEU A 25 -7.56 -0.63 -0.60
N CYS A 26 -8.53 -0.06 -1.30
CA CYS A 26 -9.83 -0.70 -1.51
C CYS A 26 -9.69 -2.06 -2.20
N LEU A 27 -8.91 -2.13 -3.28
CA LEU A 27 -8.65 -3.39 -3.99
C LEU A 27 -7.96 -4.42 -3.09
N MET A 28 -7.02 -4.02 -2.24
CA MET A 28 -6.32 -4.96 -1.35
C MET A 28 -7.23 -5.51 -0.24
N LEU A 29 -8.10 -4.69 0.33
CA LEU A 29 -8.91 -5.09 1.48
C LEU A 29 -10.06 -6.04 1.14
N VAL A 30 -10.45 -6.14 -0.12
CA VAL A 30 -11.44 -7.13 -0.57
C VAL A 30 -10.82 -8.46 -0.99
N ARG A 31 -9.48 -8.56 -0.99
CA ARG A 31 -8.79 -9.78 -1.39
C ARG A 31 -8.69 -10.76 -0.22
N PRO A 32 -9.03 -12.04 -0.42
CA PRO A 32 -8.94 -13.04 0.64
C PRO A 32 -7.50 -13.47 0.96
N ASP A 33 -6.54 -13.20 0.06
CA ASP A 33 -5.13 -13.56 0.26
C ASP A 33 -4.35 -12.50 1.06
N VAL A 34 -4.96 -11.38 1.44
CA VAL A 34 -4.33 -10.32 2.23
C VAL A 34 -4.54 -10.56 3.72
N HIS A 35 -3.43 -10.77 4.43
CA HIS A 35 -3.44 -11.02 5.88
C HIS A 35 -3.28 -9.74 6.71
N HIS A 36 -2.39 -8.84 6.29
CA HIS A 36 -2.11 -7.59 7.01
C HIS A 36 -1.68 -6.48 6.05
N ILE A 37 -2.03 -5.23 6.37
CA ILE A 37 -1.53 -4.04 5.66
C ILE A 37 -0.98 -3.06 6.68
N ARG A 38 0.20 -2.51 6.41
CA ARG A 38 0.80 -1.41 7.17
C ARG A 38 1.08 -0.24 6.23
N GLU A 39 0.45 0.89 6.46
CA GLU A 39 0.77 2.17 5.82
C GLU A 39 2.12 2.70 6.34
N GLN A 40 2.85 3.37 5.44
CA GLN A 40 4.11 4.06 5.74
C GLN A 40 5.05 3.28 6.70
N PRO A 41 5.48 2.05 6.33
CA PRO A 41 6.46 1.29 7.10
C PRO A 41 7.78 2.08 7.26
N PRO A 42 8.70 1.63 8.14
CA PRO A 42 9.98 2.31 8.36
C PRO A 42 10.72 2.57 7.05
N ALA A 43 11.30 3.77 6.93
CA ALA A 43 12.00 4.17 5.72
C ALA A 43 13.21 3.27 5.44
N ILE A 44 13.46 2.99 4.16
CA ILE A 44 14.65 2.32 3.67
C ILE A 44 15.72 3.37 3.36
N SER A 45 16.88 3.21 3.98
CA SER A 45 18.08 3.97 3.60
C SER A 45 18.76 3.28 2.41
N TYR A 46 19.13 4.05 1.40
CA TYR A 46 19.76 3.56 0.18
C TYR A 46 20.74 4.60 -0.37
N VAL A 47 21.56 4.19 -1.33
CA VAL A 47 22.41 5.09 -2.09
C VAL A 47 21.68 5.47 -3.37
N GLY A 48 21.44 6.76 -3.57
CA GLY A 48 20.79 7.30 -4.75
C GLY A 48 21.61 7.08 -6.01
N THR A 49 20.97 7.29 -7.17
CA THR A 49 21.63 7.17 -8.48
C THR A 49 22.73 8.21 -8.69
N ASP A 50 22.77 9.26 -7.87
CA ASP A 50 23.83 10.28 -7.80
C ASP A 50 24.95 9.92 -6.81
N GLY A 51 24.90 8.75 -6.19
CA GLY A 51 25.86 8.28 -5.19
C GLY A 51 25.64 8.83 -3.78
N ARG A 52 24.59 9.61 -3.54
CA ARG A 52 24.34 10.23 -2.22
C ARG A 52 23.40 9.40 -1.35
N PRO A 53 23.56 9.42 -0.02
CA PRO A 53 22.59 8.78 0.88
C PRO A 53 21.21 9.40 0.76
N ALA A 54 20.19 8.56 0.64
CA ALA A 54 18.79 8.94 0.55
C ALA A 54 17.90 8.00 1.37
N ARG A 55 16.62 8.37 1.52
CA ARG A 55 15.61 7.58 2.24
C ARG A 55 14.32 7.50 1.45
N HIS A 56 13.75 6.30 1.40
CA HIS A 56 12.46 6.05 0.76
C HIS A 56 11.47 5.46 1.78
N VAL A 57 10.26 6.01 1.83
CA VAL A 57 9.14 5.44 2.59
C VAL A 57 8.16 4.87 1.58
N PHE A 58 7.92 3.56 1.66
CA PHE A 58 6.88 2.91 0.88
C PHE A 58 5.50 3.37 1.34
N ASP A 59 4.53 3.42 0.44
CA ASP A 59 3.17 3.83 0.79
C ASP A 59 2.49 2.71 1.62
N PHE A 60 2.71 1.43 1.26
CA PHE A 60 2.21 0.28 2.02
C PHE A 60 3.21 -0.89 2.10
N LEU A 61 3.11 -1.68 3.17
CA LEU A 61 3.64 -3.03 3.28
C LEU A 61 2.46 -4.00 3.43
N VAL A 62 2.26 -4.84 2.41
CA VAL A 62 1.20 -5.86 2.38
C VAL A 62 1.81 -7.20 2.78
N THR A 63 1.21 -7.88 3.76
CA THR A 63 1.54 -9.26 4.12
C THR A 63 0.40 -10.15 3.64
N LYS A 64 0.74 -11.17 2.87
CA LYS A 64 -0.20 -12.19 2.41
C LYS A 64 -0.38 -13.31 3.42
N THR A 65 -1.41 -14.11 3.20
CA THR A 65 -1.74 -15.28 4.05
C THR A 65 -0.66 -16.37 4.04
N ASP A 66 0.15 -16.46 3.00
CA ASP A 66 1.31 -17.35 2.91
C ASP A 66 2.59 -16.78 3.57
N GLY A 67 2.51 -15.57 4.11
CA GLY A 67 3.63 -14.87 4.74
C GLY A 67 4.45 -13.99 3.80
N GLU A 68 4.18 -13.99 2.48
CA GLU A 68 4.88 -13.10 1.54
C GLU A 68 4.62 -11.63 1.91
N ARG A 69 5.70 -10.84 2.00
CA ARG A 69 5.64 -9.39 2.26
C ARG A 69 6.02 -8.61 1.02
N VAL A 70 5.12 -7.74 0.59
CA VAL A 70 5.30 -6.91 -0.59
C VAL A 70 5.31 -5.44 -0.17
N ALA A 71 6.44 -4.77 -0.38
CA ALA A 71 6.57 -3.33 -0.19
C ALA A 71 6.08 -2.61 -1.45
N VAL A 72 5.14 -1.68 -1.31
CA VAL A 72 4.42 -1.07 -2.42
C VAL A 72 4.70 0.43 -2.45
N ALA A 73 5.22 0.90 -3.57
CA ALA A 73 5.28 2.32 -3.92
C ALA A 73 4.17 2.62 -4.93
N ILE A 74 3.40 3.68 -4.69
CA ILE A 74 2.25 4.12 -5.46
C ILE A 74 2.53 5.52 -5.96
N LYS A 75 2.65 5.68 -7.28
CA LYS A 75 2.90 6.98 -7.92
C LYS A 75 2.18 7.05 -9.28
N PRO A 76 1.57 8.19 -9.65
CA PRO A 76 1.04 8.37 -11.00
C PRO A 76 2.14 8.14 -12.06
N MET A 77 1.84 7.48 -13.17
CA MET A 77 2.81 7.13 -14.21
C MET A 77 3.52 8.37 -14.76
N GLN A 78 2.81 9.49 -14.91
CA GLN A 78 3.41 10.76 -15.31
C GLN A 78 4.54 11.20 -14.37
N ARG A 79 4.40 10.98 -13.06
CA ARG A 79 5.43 11.30 -12.06
C ARG A 79 6.57 10.29 -12.10
N VAL A 80 6.27 9.02 -12.37
CA VAL A 80 7.28 7.98 -12.56
C VAL A 80 8.22 8.36 -13.71
N LEU A 81 7.66 8.75 -14.86
CA LEU A 81 8.43 9.16 -16.03
C LEU A 81 9.20 10.47 -15.79
N LYS A 82 8.52 11.49 -15.25
CA LYS A 82 9.13 12.81 -15.04
C LYS A 82 10.34 12.78 -14.10
N LEU A 83 10.30 11.92 -13.08
CA LEU A 83 11.34 11.84 -12.05
C LEU A 83 12.30 10.67 -12.26
N ASN A 84 12.14 9.89 -13.32
CA ASN A 84 12.82 8.61 -13.50
C ASN A 84 12.73 7.72 -12.24
N PHE A 85 11.55 7.69 -11.62
CA PHE A 85 11.34 7.04 -10.32
C PHE A 85 11.58 5.53 -10.37
N ALA A 86 11.46 4.91 -11.54
CA ALA A 86 11.77 3.50 -11.71
C ALA A 86 13.22 3.18 -11.33
N SER A 87 14.20 3.97 -11.80
CA SER A 87 15.61 3.78 -11.43
C SER A 87 15.88 4.07 -9.96
N GLU A 88 15.19 5.05 -9.37
CA GLU A 88 15.26 5.28 -7.93
C GLU A 88 14.74 4.07 -7.16
N LEU A 89 13.60 3.52 -7.58
CA LEU A 89 12.97 2.38 -6.93
C LEU A 89 13.80 1.10 -7.06
N GLU A 90 14.54 0.92 -8.16
CA GLU A 90 15.53 -0.16 -8.30
C GLU A 90 16.64 -0.06 -7.26
N ALA A 91 17.19 1.14 -7.04
CA ALA A 91 18.19 1.39 -6.01
C ALA A 91 17.63 1.15 -4.60
N VAL A 92 16.39 1.58 -4.34
CA VAL A 92 15.68 1.28 -3.09
C VAL A 92 15.48 -0.23 -2.93
N ALA A 93 15.03 -0.93 -3.96
CA ALA A 93 14.75 -2.37 -3.92
C ALA A 93 16.02 -3.19 -3.66
N ALA A 94 17.17 -2.77 -4.19
CA ALA A 94 18.47 -3.38 -3.89
C ALA A 94 18.88 -3.20 -2.41
N ALA A 95 18.41 -2.14 -1.74
CA ALA A 95 18.66 -1.87 -0.33
C ALA A 95 17.62 -2.52 0.62
N VAL A 96 16.52 -3.05 0.10
CA VAL A 96 15.49 -3.72 0.91
C VAL A 96 16.01 -5.08 1.40
N SER A 97 16.06 -5.25 2.72
CA SER A 97 16.37 -6.56 3.31
C SER A 97 15.22 -7.54 3.15
N LYS A 98 15.53 -8.83 3.06
CA LYS A 98 14.52 -9.91 3.11
C LYS A 98 13.76 -9.95 4.43
N SER A 99 14.30 -9.38 5.51
CA SER A 99 13.57 -9.21 6.76
C SER A 99 12.52 -8.10 6.71
N PHE A 100 12.60 -7.17 5.75
CA PHE A 100 11.61 -6.12 5.56
C PHE A 100 10.51 -6.54 4.58
N ALA A 101 10.89 -6.94 3.36
CA ALA A 101 9.96 -7.42 2.33
C ALA A 101 10.63 -8.44 1.41
N ASP A 102 9.82 -9.32 0.86
CA ASP A 102 10.26 -10.34 -0.08
C ASP A 102 10.39 -9.78 -1.50
N ARG A 103 9.54 -8.80 -1.84
CA ARG A 103 9.52 -8.09 -3.13
C ARG A 103 9.09 -6.63 -2.98
N VAL A 104 9.48 -5.81 -3.96
CA VAL A 104 9.06 -4.42 -4.12
C VAL A 104 8.16 -4.31 -5.35
N LEU A 105 7.07 -3.53 -5.25
CA LEU A 105 6.11 -3.32 -6.33
C LEU A 105 5.88 -1.82 -6.54
N LEU A 106 5.97 -1.38 -7.80
CA LEU A 106 5.48 -0.08 -8.24
C LEU A 106 4.05 -0.22 -8.77
N VAL A 107 3.11 0.52 -8.20
CA VAL A 107 1.75 0.65 -8.69
C VAL A 107 1.55 2.08 -9.22
N THR A 108 0.89 2.18 -10.36
CA THR A 108 0.57 3.48 -10.98
C THR A 108 -0.92 3.51 -11.32
N ASP A 109 -1.41 4.68 -11.72
CA ASP A 109 -2.78 4.88 -12.19
C ASP A 109 -3.12 4.05 -13.44
N GLN A 110 -2.12 3.57 -14.19
CA GLN A 110 -2.32 2.66 -15.33
C GLN A 110 -2.54 1.21 -14.92
N HIS A 111 -2.12 0.83 -13.71
CA HIS A 111 -2.28 -0.53 -13.18
C HIS A 111 -3.58 -0.72 -12.39
N ILE A 112 -4.28 0.38 -12.07
CA ILE A 112 -5.51 0.35 -11.28
C ILE A 112 -6.73 0.46 -12.20
N ASP A 113 -7.53 -0.61 -12.22
CA ASP A 113 -8.88 -0.54 -12.76
C ASP A 113 -9.77 0.27 -11.80
N ARG A 114 -10.20 1.45 -12.28
CA ARG A 114 -11.05 2.37 -11.51
C ARG A 114 -12.43 1.81 -11.22
N ALA A 115 -12.99 1.01 -12.13
CA ALA A 115 -14.31 0.41 -11.92
C ALA A 115 -14.24 -0.67 -10.83
N ALA A 116 -13.20 -1.51 -10.88
CA ALA A 116 -12.95 -2.50 -9.84
C ALA A 116 -12.67 -1.86 -8.48
N ALA A 117 -11.88 -0.78 -8.44
CA ALA A 117 -11.61 -0.05 -7.20
C ALA A 117 -12.89 0.59 -6.61
N ALA A 118 -13.76 1.13 -7.46
CA ALA A 118 -15.06 1.67 -7.03
C ALA A 118 -16.00 0.58 -6.50
N GLU A 119 -16.00 -0.61 -7.11
CA GLU A 119 -16.78 -1.75 -6.63
C GLU A 119 -16.25 -2.27 -5.28
N ALA A 120 -14.93 -2.39 -5.15
CA ALA A 120 -14.30 -2.75 -3.89
C ALA A 120 -14.65 -1.73 -2.78
N ALA A 121 -14.62 -0.43 -3.09
CA ALA A 121 -15.04 0.61 -2.15
C ALA A 121 -16.50 0.47 -1.71
N ARG A 122 -17.42 0.14 -2.64
CA ARG A 122 -18.83 -0.13 -2.32
C ARG A 122 -18.99 -1.34 -1.41
N THR A 123 -18.30 -2.44 -1.73
CA THR A 123 -18.29 -3.66 -0.90
C THR A 123 -17.84 -3.34 0.52
N LEU A 124 -16.74 -2.60 0.66
CA LEU A 124 -16.21 -2.19 1.96
C LEU A 124 -17.18 -1.29 2.73
N ALA A 125 -17.87 -0.37 2.06
CA ALA A 125 -18.88 0.48 2.69
C ALA A 125 -20.06 -0.31 3.27
N TRP A 126 -20.53 -1.35 2.57
CA TRP A 126 -21.63 -2.21 3.04
C TRP A 126 -21.21 -3.20 4.13
N SER A 127 -19.96 -3.64 4.12
CA SER A 127 -19.42 -4.56 5.13
C SER A 127 -19.15 -3.91 6.50
N ARG A 128 -19.25 -2.58 6.60
CA ARG A 128 -19.11 -1.90 7.89
C ARG A 128 -20.32 -2.21 8.77
N PRO A 129 -20.13 -2.70 10.01
CA PRO A 129 -21.24 -2.74 10.96
C PRO A 129 -21.84 -1.34 11.01
N SER A 130 -23.16 -1.25 10.88
CA SER A 130 -23.87 0.00 11.05
C SER A 130 -23.42 0.60 12.38
N LEU A 131 -22.92 1.83 12.33
CA LEU A 131 -22.84 2.66 13.53
C LEU A 131 -24.30 2.87 13.96
N MET A 132 -24.85 1.97 14.76
CA MET A 132 -26.05 2.27 15.51
C MET A 132 -25.67 3.43 16.43
N GLU A 133 -26.20 4.61 16.14
CA GLU A 133 -26.19 5.72 17.08
C GLU A 133 -26.77 5.22 18.39
N VAL A 134 -25.94 5.17 19.43
CA VAL A 134 -26.43 5.07 20.79
C VAL A 134 -26.94 6.47 21.11
N ALA A 135 -28.22 6.71 20.86
CA ALA A 135 -28.92 7.85 21.44
C ALA A 135 -28.82 7.71 22.97
N ALA A 136 -28.20 8.70 23.60
CA ALA A 136 -28.17 8.88 25.04
C ALA A 136 -29.54 9.32 25.57
#